data_AF-A0AAW2PA59-F1
#
_entry.id   AF-A0AAW2PA59-F1
#
_cell.length_a   1.000
_cell.length_b   1.000
_cell.length_c   1.000
_cell.angle_alpha   90.00
_cell.angle_beta   90.00
_cell.angle_gamma   90.00
#
_symmetry.space_group_name_H-M   'P 1'
#
loop_
_entity.id
_entity.type
_entity.pdbx_description
1 polymer ?
#
loop_
_entity_poly.entity_id
_entity_poly.type
_entity_poly.pdbx_seq_one_letter_code
_entity_poly.pdbx_strand_id
1 'polypeptide(L)'
;MPESVKDMTSKFSKLDKFEVEQTRRRSKWENDDYICRGHILNDMSDTLFDIYQNVESTKALWDALEAKYMAEDASSKKFLVSNFNNYKMVDSRPVVEQNLELMHRPSNILNGEKP
;
A
#
# COMPACT_ATOMS: atom_id res chain seq x y z
N MET A 1 -53.59 6.02 26.90
CA MET A 1 -52.18 6.43 27.09
C MET A 1 -51.94 7.74 26.35
N PRO A 2 -51.35 8.76 27.00
CA PRO A 2 -51.12 10.07 26.38
C PRO A 2 -50.09 10.01 25.24
N GLU A 3 -50.28 10.83 24.20
CA GLU A 3 -49.42 10.87 22.99
C GLU A 3 -47.94 11.13 23.29
N SER A 4 -47.65 11.95 24.31
CA SER A 4 -46.28 12.24 24.76
C SER A 4 -45.51 10.97 25.17
N VAL A 5 -46.18 9.99 25.78
CA VAL A 5 -45.56 8.72 26.20
C VAL A 5 -45.28 7.81 25.00
N LYS A 6 -46.11 7.88 23.94
CA LYS A 6 -45.90 7.13 22.70
C LYS A 6 -44.75 7.70 21.87
N ASP A 7 -44.61 9.03 21.82
CA ASP A 7 -43.49 9.68 21.13
C ASP A 7 -42.15 9.41 21.83
N MET A 8 -42.12 9.46 23.15
CA MET A 8 -40.93 9.16 23.94
C MET A 8 -40.46 7.70 23.78
N THR A 9 -41.38 6.74 23.83
CA THR A 9 -41.07 5.32 23.61
C THR A 9 -40.61 5.04 22.17
N SER A 10 -41.21 5.70 21.18
CA SER A 10 -40.78 5.62 19.78
C SER A 10 -39.36 6.17 19.58
N LYS A 11 -39.04 7.31 20.18
CA LYS A 11 -37.68 7.90 20.14
C LYS A 11 -36.64 7.00 20.79
N PHE A 12 -36.91 6.51 21.99
CA PHE A 12 -36.03 5.59 22.70
C PHE A 12 -35.72 4.33 21.86
N SER A 13 -36.76 3.71 21.29
CA SER A 13 -36.58 2.53 20.42
C SER A 13 -35.77 2.79 19.15
N LYS A 14 -35.78 4.02 18.63
CA LYS A 14 -34.98 4.43 17.46
C LYS A 14 -33.53 4.68 17.85
N LEU A 15 -33.27 5.25 19.03
CA LEU A 15 -31.91 5.42 19.55
C LEU A 15 -31.24 4.05 19.78
N ASP A 16 -31.92 3.12 20.44
CA ASP A 16 -31.37 1.78 20.69
C ASP A 16 -31.02 1.06 19.38
N LYS A 17 -31.92 1.10 18.40
CA LYS A 17 -31.66 0.51 17.07
C LYS A 17 -30.50 1.17 16.35
N PHE A 18 -30.36 2.49 16.47
CA PHE A 18 -29.25 3.23 15.87
C PHE A 18 -27.92 2.85 16.52
N GLU A 19 -27.86 2.77 17.85
CA GLU A 19 -26.65 2.40 18.59
C GLU A 19 -26.22 0.96 18.29
N VAL A 20 -27.16 0.02 18.23
CA VAL A 20 -26.91 -1.37 17.84
C VAL A 20 -26.35 -1.46 16.41
N GLU A 21 -26.93 -0.72 15.47
CA GLU A 21 -26.47 -0.72 14.07
C GLU A 21 -25.09 -0.09 13.91
N GLN A 22 -24.79 0.99 14.64
CA GLN A 22 -23.45 1.59 14.67
C GLN A 22 -22.41 0.63 15.24
N THR A 23 -22.75 -0.05 16.33
CA THR A 23 -21.88 -1.06 16.96
C THR A 23 -21.60 -2.21 15.98
N ARG A 24 -22.64 -2.73 15.33
CA ARG A 24 -22.53 -3.79 14.32
C ARG A 24 -21.62 -3.39 13.15
N ARG A 25 -21.75 -2.15 12.66
CA ARG A 25 -20.90 -1.63 11.59
C ARG A 25 -19.44 -1.53 12.01
N ARG A 26 -19.18 -1.05 13.23
CA ARG A 26 -17.83 -0.97 13.78
C ARG A 26 -17.20 -2.36 13.90
N SER A 27 -17.91 -3.31 14.52
CA SER A 27 -17.39 -4.68 14.67
C SER A 27 -17.16 -5.37 13.33
N LYS A 28 -18.01 -5.12 12.33
CA LYS A 28 -17.77 -5.62 10.97
C LYS A 28 -16.48 -5.03 10.40
N TRP A 29 -16.29 -3.72 10.51
CA TRP A 29 -15.08 -3.06 10.01
C TRP A 29 -13.81 -3.56 10.71
N GLU A 30 -13.84 -3.72 12.04
CA GLU A 30 -12.71 -4.26 12.81
C GLU A 30 -12.37 -5.70 12.39
N ASN A 31 -13.39 -6.53 12.13
CA ASN A 31 -13.19 -7.88 11.62
C ASN A 31 -12.61 -7.87 10.20
N ASP A 32 -13.15 -7.02 9.32
CA ASP A 32 -12.65 -6.90 7.95
C ASP A 32 -11.20 -6.39 7.94
N ASP A 33 -10.84 -5.45 8.81
CA ASP A 33 -9.46 -4.98 8.98
C ASP A 33 -8.54 -6.09 9.50
N TYR A 34 -8.97 -6.85 10.51
CA TYR A 34 -8.19 -7.98 11.01
C TYR A 34 -7.90 -9.03 9.93
N ILE A 35 -8.93 -9.40 9.15
CA ILE A 35 -8.81 -10.38 8.06
C ILE A 35 -7.88 -9.85 6.96
N CYS A 36 -8.07 -8.61 6.51
CA CYS A 36 -7.22 -8.01 5.48
C CYS A 36 -5.76 -7.98 5.92
N ARG A 37 -5.49 -7.56 7.16
CA ARG A 37 -4.13 -7.55 7.71
C ARG A 37 -3.52 -8.95 7.74
N GLY A 38 -4.29 -9.95 8.17
CA GLY A 38 -3.85 -11.34 8.17
C GLY A 38 -3.47 -11.85 6.77
N HIS A 39 -4.27 -11.54 5.75
CA HIS A 39 -3.95 -11.91 4.36
C HIS A 39 -2.66 -11.26 3.87
N ILE A 40 -2.50 -9.95 4.08
CA ILE A 40 -1.28 -9.23 3.66
C ILE A 40 -0.04 -9.82 4.34
N LEU A 41 -0.11 -10.10 5.64
CA LEU A 41 1.00 -10.67 6.40
C LEU A 41 1.31 -12.12 5.98
N ASN A 42 0.30 -12.93 5.67
CA ASN A 42 0.50 -14.32 5.22
C ASN A 42 1.24 -14.42 3.88
N ASP A 43 1.09 -13.42 3.01
CA ASP A 43 1.78 -13.38 1.71
C ASP A 43 3.24 -12.90 1.83
N MET A 44 3.69 -12.50 3.02
CA MET A 44 5.06 -12.04 3.26
C MET A 44 6.02 -13.19 3.54
N SER A 45 7.32 -12.96 3.25
CA SER A 45 8.38 -13.81 3.79
C SER A 45 8.54 -13.63 5.29
N ASP A 46 9.05 -14.64 5.99
CA ASP A 46 9.28 -14.62 7.44
C ASP A 46 10.00 -13.36 7.92
N THR A 47 11.02 -12.93 7.17
CA THR A 47 11.80 -11.72 7.47
C THR A 47 10.99 -10.43 7.42
N LEU A 48 10.02 -10.33 6.51
CA LEU A 48 9.13 -9.16 6.39
C LEU A 48 8.01 -9.24 7.41
N PHE A 49 7.47 -10.44 7.64
CA PHE A 49 6.48 -10.68 8.68
C PHE A 49 7.01 -10.22 10.05
N ASP A 50 8.23 -10.58 10.42
CA ASP A 50 8.83 -10.20 11.70
C ASP A 50 8.87 -8.68 11.94
N ILE A 51 9.09 -7.91 10.87
CA ILE A 51 9.15 -6.44 10.90
C ILE A 51 7.76 -5.83 11.02
N TYR A 52 6.77 -6.38 10.30
CA TYR A 52 5.47 -5.74 10.10
C TYR A 52 4.32 -6.33 10.93
N GLN A 53 4.51 -7.46 11.61
CA GLN A 53 3.46 -8.15 12.38
C GLN A 53 2.80 -7.29 13.47
N ASN A 54 3.52 -6.32 14.02
CA ASN A 54 3.05 -5.46 15.10
C ASN A 54 2.30 -4.21 14.62
N VAL A 55 2.09 -4.05 13.31
CA VAL A 55 1.34 -2.91 12.77
C VAL A 55 -0.16 -3.11 13.01
N GLU A 56 -0.79 -2.16 13.71
CA GLU A 56 -2.14 -2.37 14.27
C GLU A 56 -3.28 -2.35 13.25
N SER A 57 -3.13 -1.66 12.11
CA SER A 57 -4.18 -1.54 11.10
C SER A 57 -3.70 -1.95 9.71
N THR A 58 -4.60 -2.49 8.90
CA THR A 58 -4.33 -2.82 7.49
C THR A 58 -3.86 -1.59 6.73
N LYS A 59 -4.49 -0.44 6.99
CA LYS A 59 -4.13 0.81 6.33
C LYS A 59 -2.70 1.24 6.63
N ALA A 60 -2.31 1.26 7.91
CA ALA A 60 -0.94 1.63 8.27
C ALA A 60 0.08 0.65 7.70
N LEU A 61 -0.25 -0.65 7.66
CA LEU A 61 0.59 -1.67 7.05
C LEU A 61 0.77 -1.40 5.55
N TRP A 62 -0.33 -1.18 4.83
CA TRP A 62 -0.30 -0.87 3.41
C TRP A 62 0.47 0.42 3.10
N ASP A 63 0.21 1.50 3.83
CA ASP A 63 0.88 2.79 3.65
C ASP A 63 2.41 2.65 3.88
N ALA A 64 2.84 1.84 4.85
CA ALA A 64 4.25 1.57 5.10
C ALA A 64 4.92 0.75 3.98
N LEU A 65 4.21 -0.23 3.42
CA LEU A 65 4.68 -1.00 2.27
C LEU A 65 4.77 -0.13 1.02
N GLU A 66 3.76 0.69 0.77
CA GLU A 66 3.72 1.62 -0.36
C GLU A 66 4.87 2.63 -0.29
N ALA A 67 5.09 3.24 0.87
CA ALA A 67 6.18 4.18 1.07
C ALA A 67 7.57 3.57 0.82
N LYS A 68 7.77 2.31 1.23
CA LYS A 68 9.06 1.63 1.11
C LYS A 68 9.32 1.08 -0.29
N TYR A 69 8.32 0.49 -0.93
CA TYR A 69 8.51 -0.29 -2.16
C TYR A 69 7.91 0.37 -3.40
N MET A 70 6.90 1.23 -3.28
CA MET A 70 6.25 1.86 -4.44
C MET A 70 6.82 3.26 -4.76
N ALA A 71 7.41 3.95 -3.78
CA ALA A 71 8.08 5.24 -3.99
C ALA A 71 9.39 5.12 -4.80
N GLU A 72 10.15 4.06 -4.55
CA GLU A 72 11.35 3.74 -5.34
C GLU A 72 11.01 3.35 -6.77
N ASP A 73 9.88 2.67 -7.00
CA ASP A 73 9.49 2.18 -8.31
C ASP A 73 9.12 3.34 -9.25
N ALA A 74 8.42 4.36 -8.72
CA ALA A 74 8.12 5.59 -9.45
C ALA A 74 9.39 6.42 -9.75
N SER A 75 10.30 6.53 -8.79
CA SER A 75 11.58 7.27 -8.95
C SER A 75 12.52 6.55 -9.92
N SER A 76 12.63 5.23 -9.81
CA SER A 76 13.43 4.37 -10.68
C SER A 76 12.92 4.42 -12.12
N LYS A 77 11.60 4.32 -12.34
CA LYS A 77 11.00 4.47 -13.67
C LYS A 77 11.29 5.85 -14.27
N LYS A 78 11.16 6.92 -13.49
CA LYS A 78 11.49 8.29 -13.95
C LYS A 78 12.98 8.44 -14.30
N PHE A 79 13.85 7.84 -13.50
CA PHE A 79 15.30 7.85 -13.73
C PHE A 79 15.68 7.06 -15.00
N LEU A 80 15.05 5.90 -15.24
CA LEU A 80 15.23 5.12 -16.47
C LEU A 80 14.80 5.89 -17.71
N VAL A 81 13.62 6.52 -17.68
CA VAL A 81 13.11 7.36 -18.79
C VAL A 81 14.05 8.55 -19.05
N SER A 82 14.52 9.22 -18.00
CA SER A 82 15.47 10.33 -18.16
C SER A 82 16.81 9.88 -18.75
N ASN A 83 17.33 8.73 -18.32
CA ASN A 83 18.58 8.18 -18.87
C ASN A 83 18.43 7.81 -20.34
N PHE A 84 17.32 7.17 -20.71
CA PHE A 84 17.03 6.82 -22.10
C PHE A 84 16.99 8.07 -22.98
N ASN A 85 16.27 9.12 -22.54
CA ASN A 85 16.13 10.36 -23.30
C ASN A 85 17.44 11.16 -23.44
N ASN A 86 18.32 11.07 -22.45
CA ASN A 86 19.61 11.77 -22.46
C ASN A 86 20.74 10.97 -23.12
N TYR A 87 20.52 9.69 -23.43
CA TYR A 87 21.53 8.85 -24.07
C TYR A 87 21.85 9.35 -25.48
N LYS A 88 23.15 9.47 -25.77
CA LYS A 88 23.67 9.80 -27.10
C LYS A 88 24.56 8.67 -27.56
N MET A 89 24.20 8.06 -28.69
CA MET A 89 25.06 7.07 -29.34
C MET A 89 26.34 7.73 -29.84
N VAL A 90 27.44 6.99 -29.77
CA VAL A 90 28.76 7.38 -30.25
C VAL A 90 29.06 6.62 -31.53
N ASP A 91 29.36 7.34 -32.61
CA ASP A 91 29.55 6.78 -33.96
C ASP A 91 30.73 5.79 -34.04
N SER A 92 31.70 5.88 -33.13
CA SER A 92 32.87 4.99 -33.08
C SER A 92 32.60 3.63 -32.44
N ARG A 93 31.39 3.39 -31.91
CA ARG A 93 31.04 2.14 -31.20
C ARG A 93 29.97 1.35 -31.96
N PRO A 94 29.99 0.00 -31.91
CA PRO A 94 28.94 -0.82 -32.51
C PRO A 94 27.57 -0.50 -31.93
N VAL A 95 26.57 -0.32 -32.79
CA VAL A 95 25.18 0.00 -32.40
C VAL A 95 24.59 -1.08 -31.50
N VAL A 96 24.92 -2.35 -31.76
CA VAL A 96 24.41 -3.49 -30.99
C VAL A 96 24.89 -3.42 -29.54
N GLU A 97 26.16 -3.10 -29.30
CA GLU A 97 26.72 -2.98 -27.96
C GLU A 97 26.08 -1.82 -27.19
N GLN A 98 25.93 -0.67 -27.84
CA GLN A 98 25.27 0.51 -27.27
C GLN A 98 23.77 0.27 -26.97
N ASN A 99 23.09 -0.52 -27.80
CA ASN A 99 21.69 -0.90 -27.59
C ASN A 99 21.55 -1.90 -26.43
N LEU A 100 22.45 -2.90 -26.35
CA LEU A 100 22.51 -3.78 -25.19
C LEU A 100 22.77 -3.00 -23.90
N GLU A 101 23.66 -2.00 -23.90
CA GLU A 101 23.89 -1.12 -22.75
C GLU A 101 22.63 -0.36 -22.34
N LEU A 102 21.82 0.09 -23.28
CA LEU A 102 20.59 0.85 -23.01
C LEU A 102 19.47 -0.06 -22.49
N MET A 103 19.35 -1.27 -23.04
CA MET A 103 18.32 -2.26 -22.72
C MET A 103 18.64 -3.06 -21.44
N HIS A 104 19.92 -3.35 -21.19
CA HIS A 104 20.40 -4.07 -20.02
C HIS A 104 20.97 -3.15 -18.93
N ARG A 105 20.52 -1.89 -18.88
CA ARG A 105 20.70 -1.03 -17.72
C ARG A 105 19.55 -1.15 -16.69
N PRO A 106 19.36 -2.30 -16.01
CA PRO A 106 18.68 -2.29 -14.72
C PRO A 106 19.64 -2.70 -13.58
N SER A 107 19.50 -2.03 -12.43
CA SER A 107 19.91 -2.48 -11.08
C SER A 107 21.30 -2.14 -10.51
N ASN A 108 22.31 -1.68 -11.26
CA ASN A 108 23.61 -1.30 -10.65
C ASN A 108 23.57 -0.03 -9.77
N ILE A 109 22.40 0.60 -9.59
CA ILE A 109 22.19 1.69 -8.64
C ILE A 109 21.58 1.18 -7.33
N LEU A 110 21.08 -0.06 -7.27
CA LEU A 110 20.56 -0.67 -6.05
C LEU A 110 21.67 -1.25 -5.15
N ASN A 111 22.83 -1.56 -5.72
CA ASN A 111 24.02 -1.95 -4.96
C ASN A 111 25.00 -0.77 -5.00
N GLY A 112 25.09 -0.02 -3.92
CA GLY A 112 25.93 1.17 -3.77
C GLY A 112 27.46 0.92 -3.84
N GLU A 113 27.94 0.11 -4.77
CA GLU A 113 29.35 -0.04 -5.05
C GLU A 113 29.77 0.99 -6.11
N LYS A 114 30.43 2.03 -5.62
CA LYS A 114 31.11 3.05 -6.40
C LYS A 114 32.43 2.48 -6.93
N PRO A 115 32.89 2.84 -8.14
CA PRO A 115 34.20 2.44 -8.65
C PRO A 115 35.35 2.96 -7.78
#